data_AF-A0AAT9GW69-F1
#
_entry.id   AF-A0AAT9GW69-F1
#
_cell.length_a   1.000
_cell.length_b   1.000
_cell.length_c   1.000
_cell.angle_alpha   90.00
_cell.angle_beta   90.00
_cell.angle_gamma   90.00
#
_symmetry.space_group_name_H-M   'P 1'
#
loop_
_entity.id
_entity.type
_entity.pdbx_description
1 polymer ?
#
loop_
_entity_poly.entity_id
_entity_poly.type
_entity_poly.pdbx_seq_one_letter_code
_entity_poly.pdbx_strand_id
1 'polypeptide(L)'
;MIEGDFKEMGPRSVNNIVNKGGTILKSARSVDFRSPEGRKKAHENLLKAGVDALVVIGGDGSFTGGLIFNSEYGFPVMGIPGTIDNDIFGTSHTLGYDTALNTVVDCIDKIRDTASSHNRLFFVEVMGRDAGHIALNAGIGAGAEEILIPEEDLGLDRLLDSLQKSKASGKSSSIVVIAEGDKIGKNVFELKDYVEANLPEYDVRVSVLGHMQRGGSPSCFDRVLASRLGVKAVESLIEGKSNYMVGLQADKVVLTPLEQAIKGKSEIDRELLRVSDIMST
;
A
#
# COMPACT_ATOMS: atom_id res chain seq x y z
N MET A 1 19.24 -14.86 -3.28
CA MET A 1 19.63 -14.93 -4.73
C MET A 1 21.13 -14.72 -4.94
N ILE A 2 21.66 -13.52 -4.71
CA ILE A 2 23.10 -13.22 -4.94
C ILE A 2 24.02 -14.05 -4.02
N GLU A 3 23.62 -14.25 -2.78
CA GLU A 3 24.38 -15.02 -1.79
C GLU A 3 24.19 -16.53 -1.92
N GLY A 4 23.25 -16.98 -2.76
CA GLY A 4 22.92 -18.40 -2.89
C GLY A 4 22.18 -18.99 -1.68
N ASP A 5 21.67 -18.16 -0.78
CA ASP A 5 20.82 -18.60 0.35
C ASP A 5 19.47 -19.12 -0.18
N PHE A 6 19.41 -20.41 -0.42
CA PHE A 6 18.25 -21.13 -0.91
C PHE A 6 17.91 -22.29 0.02
N LYS A 7 16.62 -22.53 0.19
CA LYS A 7 16.11 -23.64 0.99
C LYS A 7 14.93 -24.27 0.28
N GLU A 8 14.97 -25.59 0.13
CA GLU A 8 13.85 -26.34 -0.43
C GLU A 8 12.61 -26.22 0.47
N MET A 9 11.46 -25.97 -0.15
CA MET A 9 10.19 -25.81 0.55
C MET A 9 9.19 -26.84 0.05
N GLY A 10 8.72 -27.70 0.97
CA GLY A 10 7.61 -28.61 0.72
C GLY A 10 6.31 -28.12 1.38
N PRO A 11 5.21 -28.89 1.30
CA PRO A 11 3.91 -28.52 1.87
C PRO A 11 3.96 -28.20 3.38
N ARG A 12 4.85 -28.87 4.13
CA ARG A 12 5.01 -28.62 5.58
C ARG A 12 5.76 -27.32 5.87
N SER A 13 6.59 -26.84 4.95
CA SER A 13 7.37 -25.61 5.12
C SER A 13 6.48 -24.35 5.15
N VAL A 14 5.24 -24.46 4.65
CA VAL A 14 4.25 -23.37 4.61
C VAL A 14 3.06 -23.61 5.56
N ASN A 15 3.19 -24.53 6.52
CA ASN A 15 2.12 -24.77 7.49
C ASN A 15 2.01 -23.63 8.50
N ASN A 16 0.78 -23.27 8.90
CA ASN A 16 0.49 -22.25 9.93
C ASN A 16 1.12 -20.87 9.66
N ILE A 17 1.20 -20.46 8.38
CA ILE A 17 1.67 -19.11 8.00
C ILE A 17 0.59 -18.26 7.33
N VAL A 18 -0.53 -18.84 6.89
CA VAL A 18 -1.59 -18.13 6.15
C VAL A 18 -2.17 -16.93 6.91
N ASN A 19 -2.15 -16.97 8.24
CA ASN A 19 -2.63 -15.92 9.14
C ASN A 19 -1.51 -15.04 9.70
N LYS A 20 -0.26 -15.24 9.30
CA LYS A 20 0.87 -14.45 9.81
C LYS A 20 1.14 -13.27 8.88
N GLY A 21 1.30 -12.09 9.46
CA GLY A 21 1.84 -10.93 8.77
C GLY A 21 3.33 -11.07 8.48
N GLY A 22 3.83 -10.17 7.64
CA GLY A 22 5.22 -10.18 7.19
C GLY A 22 5.53 -11.35 6.24
N THR A 23 6.81 -11.69 6.11
CA THR A 23 7.28 -12.79 5.25
C THR A 23 8.27 -13.68 5.99
N ILE A 24 8.04 -14.99 5.94
CA ILE A 24 8.95 -15.99 6.51
C ILE A 24 10.29 -16.09 5.75
N LEU A 25 10.31 -15.60 4.51
CA LEU A 25 11.51 -15.56 3.65
C LEU A 25 12.35 -14.30 3.89
N LYS A 26 11.87 -13.38 4.74
CA LYS A 26 12.42 -12.05 4.97
C LYS A 26 12.42 -11.22 3.68
N SER A 27 12.82 -9.96 3.80
CA SER A 27 13.04 -9.06 2.67
C SER A 27 14.20 -8.13 3.00
N ALA A 28 14.97 -7.76 1.99
CA ALA A 28 16.12 -6.86 2.13
C ALA A 28 16.25 -5.99 0.89
N ARG A 29 16.71 -4.75 1.08
CA ARG A 29 17.13 -3.89 -0.03
C ARG A 29 18.45 -4.44 -0.57
N SER A 30 18.50 -4.80 -1.85
CA SER A 30 19.72 -5.28 -2.50
C SER A 30 20.27 -4.22 -3.44
N VAL A 31 21.35 -3.54 -3.02
CA VAL A 31 22.08 -2.60 -3.86
C VAL A 31 22.82 -3.34 -4.97
N ASP A 32 23.42 -4.49 -4.65
CA ASP A 32 24.17 -5.31 -5.59
C ASP A 32 23.31 -5.81 -6.76
N PHE A 33 22.02 -6.09 -6.54
CA PHE A 33 21.12 -6.51 -7.62
C PHE A 33 20.84 -5.40 -8.64
N ARG A 34 21.18 -4.14 -8.33
CA ARG A 34 21.15 -3.03 -9.29
C ARG A 34 22.31 -3.08 -10.28
N SER A 35 23.40 -3.79 -9.96
CA SER A 35 24.53 -3.94 -10.86
C SER A 35 24.39 -5.19 -11.76
N PRO A 36 24.89 -5.16 -13.01
CA PRO A 36 24.95 -6.35 -13.87
C PRO A 36 25.72 -7.51 -13.24
N GLU A 37 26.78 -7.22 -12.50
CA GLU A 37 27.61 -8.24 -11.82
C GLU A 37 26.81 -8.99 -10.74
N GLY A 38 26.03 -8.26 -9.94
CA GLY A 38 25.17 -8.86 -8.92
C GLY A 38 24.08 -9.74 -9.54
N ARG A 39 23.46 -9.29 -10.64
CA ARG A 39 22.47 -10.09 -11.38
C ARG A 39 23.09 -11.33 -12.02
N LYS A 40 24.28 -11.21 -12.62
CA LYS A 40 25.03 -12.36 -13.15
C LYS A 40 25.27 -13.42 -12.08
N LYS A 41 25.75 -12.99 -10.90
CA LYS A 41 25.99 -13.90 -9.77
C LYS A 41 24.70 -14.57 -9.30
N ALA A 42 23.59 -13.82 -9.24
CA ALA A 42 22.28 -14.39 -8.90
C ALA A 42 21.82 -15.44 -9.93
N HIS A 43 21.99 -15.17 -11.22
CA HIS A 43 21.66 -16.10 -12.30
C HIS A 43 22.46 -17.40 -12.21
N GLU A 44 23.78 -17.30 -12.05
CA GLU A 44 24.65 -18.47 -11.88
C GLU A 44 24.24 -19.31 -10.66
N ASN A 45 23.86 -18.67 -9.55
CA ASN A 45 23.41 -19.37 -8.36
C ASN A 45 22.07 -20.08 -8.58
N LEU A 46 21.12 -19.46 -9.28
CA LEU A 46 19.83 -20.08 -9.61
C LEU A 46 20.02 -21.33 -10.49
N LEU A 47 20.88 -21.25 -11.51
CA LEU A 47 21.21 -22.39 -12.37
C LEU A 47 21.89 -23.52 -11.58
N LYS A 48 22.86 -23.19 -10.71
CA LYS A 48 23.52 -24.18 -9.84
C LYS A 48 22.55 -24.87 -8.88
N ALA A 49 21.50 -24.17 -8.45
CA ALA A 49 20.47 -24.69 -7.58
C ALA A 49 19.37 -25.47 -8.34
N GLY A 50 19.42 -25.52 -9.68
CA GLY A 50 18.40 -26.19 -10.49
C GLY A 50 17.04 -25.48 -10.47
N VAL A 51 17.02 -24.15 -10.34
CA VAL A 51 15.78 -23.37 -10.36
C VAL A 51 15.43 -22.98 -11.79
N ASP A 52 14.22 -23.30 -12.23
CA ASP A 52 13.76 -23.05 -13.61
C ASP A 52 13.03 -21.72 -13.80
N ALA A 53 12.44 -21.17 -12.73
CA ALA A 53 11.62 -19.97 -12.76
C ALA A 53 11.59 -19.25 -11.42
N LEU A 54 11.27 -17.96 -11.44
CA LEU A 54 11.17 -17.11 -10.27
C LEU A 54 9.77 -16.49 -10.14
N VAL A 55 9.16 -16.64 -8.96
CA VAL A 55 7.99 -15.84 -8.56
C VAL A 55 8.46 -14.74 -7.62
N VAL A 56 8.25 -13.48 -8.00
CA VAL A 56 8.67 -12.29 -7.25
C VAL A 56 7.44 -11.68 -6.59
N ILE A 57 7.42 -11.66 -5.26
CA ILE A 57 6.37 -11.00 -4.48
C ILE A 57 6.91 -9.66 -3.97
N GLY A 58 6.31 -8.55 -4.36
CA GLY A 58 6.74 -7.22 -3.95
C GLY A 58 6.10 -6.10 -4.76
N GLY A 59 6.68 -4.90 -4.68
CA GLY A 59 6.25 -3.74 -5.48
C GLY A 59 7.19 -3.42 -6.65
N ASP A 60 7.10 -2.18 -7.15
CA ASP A 60 7.78 -1.70 -8.37
C ASP A 60 9.27 -1.98 -8.43
N GLY A 61 9.97 -1.79 -7.32
CA GLY A 61 11.41 -2.05 -7.26
C GLY A 61 11.76 -3.52 -7.51
N SER A 62 10.95 -4.44 -6.98
CA SER A 62 11.13 -5.89 -7.20
C SER A 62 10.79 -6.27 -8.63
N PHE A 63 9.73 -5.70 -9.20
CA PHE A 63 9.35 -5.95 -10.59
C PHE A 63 10.36 -5.39 -11.59
N THR A 64 10.94 -4.22 -11.31
CA THR A 64 12.02 -3.64 -12.10
C THR A 64 13.23 -4.55 -12.13
N GLY A 65 13.63 -5.08 -10.96
CA GLY A 65 14.69 -6.08 -10.87
C GLY A 65 14.38 -7.34 -11.67
N GLY A 66 13.14 -7.85 -11.56
CA GLY A 66 12.68 -9.02 -12.31
C GLY A 66 12.67 -8.83 -13.82
N LEU A 67 12.21 -7.67 -14.31
CA LEU A 67 12.15 -7.35 -15.74
C LEU A 67 13.55 -7.24 -16.35
N ILE A 68 14.48 -6.55 -15.65
CA ILE A 68 15.87 -6.44 -16.10
C ILE A 68 16.52 -7.83 -16.12
N PHE A 69 16.32 -8.61 -15.05
CA PHE A 69 16.87 -9.96 -14.94
C PHE A 69 16.37 -10.90 -16.04
N ASN A 70 15.07 -10.85 -16.35
CA ASN A 70 14.49 -11.59 -17.47
C ASN A 70 15.06 -11.11 -18.81
N SER A 71 15.21 -9.80 -19.02
CA SER A 71 15.74 -9.24 -20.27
C SER A 71 17.21 -9.63 -20.51
N GLU A 72 18.02 -9.70 -19.45
CA GLU A 72 19.45 -10.03 -19.55
C GLU A 72 19.72 -11.52 -19.75
N TYR A 73 18.92 -12.39 -19.12
CA TYR A 73 19.22 -13.83 -19.06
C TYR A 73 18.14 -14.74 -19.64
N GLY A 74 16.99 -14.20 -20.06
CA GLY A 74 15.83 -14.98 -20.47
C GLY A 74 15.22 -15.83 -19.35
N PHE A 75 15.59 -15.58 -18.09
CA PHE A 75 15.15 -16.38 -16.95
C PHE A 75 13.66 -16.11 -16.67
N PRO A 76 12.77 -17.12 -16.61
CA PRO A 76 11.34 -16.91 -16.41
C PRO A 76 11.03 -16.21 -15.08
N VAL A 77 10.30 -15.10 -15.15
CA VAL A 77 9.86 -14.32 -13.98
C VAL A 77 8.35 -14.11 -14.00
N MET A 78 7.70 -14.26 -12.85
CA MET A 78 6.30 -13.89 -12.61
C MET A 78 6.20 -12.97 -11.40
N GLY A 79 5.50 -11.84 -11.53
CA GLY A 79 5.28 -10.89 -10.44
C GLY A 79 3.97 -11.13 -9.70
N ILE A 80 3.98 -10.97 -8.38
CA ILE A 80 2.78 -10.88 -7.52
C ILE A 80 2.86 -9.54 -6.75
N PRO A 81 1.85 -8.67 -6.88
CA PRO A 81 1.87 -7.34 -6.28
C PRO A 81 1.72 -7.41 -4.76
N GLY A 82 2.83 -7.30 -4.04
CA GLY A 82 2.91 -7.34 -2.58
C GLY A 82 3.37 -5.99 -2.03
N THR A 83 2.42 -5.10 -1.79
CA THR A 83 2.63 -3.75 -1.25
C THR A 83 1.33 -3.27 -0.60
N ILE A 84 1.42 -2.40 0.41
CA ILE A 84 0.23 -1.77 1.00
C ILE A 84 -0.19 -0.52 0.22
N ASP A 85 0.71 0.05 -0.59
CA ASP A 85 0.53 1.38 -1.20
C ASP A 85 -0.57 1.39 -2.29
N ASN A 86 -0.99 0.22 -2.79
CA ASN A 86 -1.95 0.01 -3.88
C ASN A 86 -1.65 0.81 -5.16
N ASP A 87 -0.36 1.00 -5.45
CA ASP A 87 0.17 1.89 -6.48
C ASP A 87 0.55 1.17 -7.80
N ILE A 88 0.30 -0.14 -7.90
CA ILE A 88 0.74 -0.98 -9.02
C ILE A 88 -0.31 -1.04 -10.12
N PHE A 89 0.08 -0.67 -11.34
CA PHE A 89 -0.81 -0.77 -12.50
C PHE A 89 -1.12 -2.22 -12.88
N GLY A 90 -2.35 -2.46 -13.34
CA GLY A 90 -2.79 -3.79 -13.77
C GLY A 90 -3.47 -4.61 -12.69
N THR A 91 -3.64 -4.07 -11.48
CA THR A 91 -4.45 -4.66 -10.42
C THR A 91 -5.29 -3.58 -9.72
N SER A 92 -6.46 -3.97 -9.24
CA SER A 92 -7.31 -3.12 -8.40
C SER A 92 -6.88 -3.14 -6.93
N HIS A 93 -6.27 -4.25 -6.50
CA HIS A 93 -5.83 -4.48 -5.13
C HIS A 93 -4.47 -5.16 -5.12
N THR A 94 -3.56 -4.65 -4.30
CA THR A 94 -2.28 -5.27 -3.98
C THR A 94 -2.36 -6.03 -2.64
N LEU A 95 -1.52 -7.05 -2.46
CA LEU A 95 -1.52 -7.85 -1.24
C LEU A 95 -1.06 -7.00 -0.05
N GLY A 96 -1.92 -6.92 0.96
CA GLY A 96 -1.71 -6.16 2.19
C GLY A 96 -2.45 -4.83 2.23
N TYR A 97 -3.01 -4.37 1.10
CA TYR A 97 -3.74 -3.11 1.04
C TYR A 97 -5.00 -3.13 1.92
N ASP A 98 -5.85 -4.15 1.77
CA ASP A 98 -7.08 -4.28 2.58
C ASP A 98 -6.76 -4.42 4.08
N THR A 99 -5.70 -5.16 4.42
CA THR A 99 -5.23 -5.27 5.81
C THR A 99 -4.76 -3.91 6.37
N ALA A 100 -4.06 -3.11 5.56
CA ALA A 100 -3.65 -1.77 5.95
C ALA A 100 -4.85 -0.85 6.17
N LEU A 101 -5.86 -0.88 5.28
CA LEU A 101 -7.11 -0.13 5.45
C LEU A 101 -7.79 -0.45 6.79
N ASN A 102 -8.00 -1.74 7.08
CA ASN A 102 -8.62 -2.17 8.33
C ASN A 102 -7.81 -1.77 9.56
N THR A 103 -6.47 -1.75 9.46
CA THR A 103 -5.60 -1.27 10.54
C THR A 103 -5.77 0.23 10.78
N VAL A 104 -5.86 1.03 9.72
CA VAL A 104 -6.09 2.48 9.83
C VAL A 104 -7.46 2.77 10.44
N VAL A 105 -8.51 2.08 9.96
CA VAL A 105 -9.87 2.24 10.50
C VAL A 105 -9.92 1.90 11.99
N ASP A 106 -9.35 0.76 12.41
CA ASP A 106 -9.29 0.37 13.82
C ASP A 106 -8.54 1.39 14.70
N CYS A 107 -7.47 2.01 14.17
CA CYS A 107 -6.78 3.11 14.86
C CYS A 107 -7.64 4.36 14.97
N ILE A 108 -8.34 4.75 13.90
CA ILE A 108 -9.20 5.92 13.90
C ILE A 108 -10.37 5.74 14.88
N ASP A 109 -10.98 4.56 14.93
CA ASP A 109 -12.07 4.25 15.87
C ASP A 109 -11.60 4.38 17.32
N LYS A 110 -10.41 3.84 17.65
CA LYS A 110 -9.80 4.00 18.99
C LYS A 110 -9.50 5.46 19.33
N ILE A 111 -9.07 6.26 18.35
CA ILE A 111 -8.85 7.69 18.54
C ILE A 111 -10.18 8.40 18.82
N ARG A 112 -11.21 8.08 18.03
CA ARG A 112 -12.56 8.67 18.12
C ARG A 112 -13.19 8.48 19.50
N ASP A 113 -13.02 7.29 20.10
CA ASP A 113 -13.50 7.00 21.46
C ASP A 113 -12.97 8.00 22.50
N THR A 114 -11.71 8.44 22.35
CA THR A 114 -11.08 9.43 23.24
C THR A 114 -11.35 10.88 22.86
N ALA A 115 -11.83 11.10 21.64
CA ALA A 115 -12.07 12.43 21.08
C ALA A 115 -13.42 12.99 21.51
N SER A 116 -14.45 12.15 21.61
CA SER A 116 -15.84 12.56 21.91
C SER A 116 -16.03 13.38 23.20
N SER A 117 -15.07 13.34 24.13
CA SER A 117 -15.13 14.01 25.44
C SER A 117 -14.71 15.48 25.43
N HIS A 118 -14.04 15.97 24.38
CA HIS A 118 -13.52 17.35 24.29
C HIS A 118 -13.53 17.83 22.83
N ASN A 119 -13.65 19.15 22.59
CA ASN A 119 -13.55 19.75 21.25
C ASN A 119 -12.14 19.58 20.63
N ARG A 120 -11.84 18.38 20.14
CA ARG A 120 -10.53 17.96 19.66
C ARG A 120 -10.55 17.68 18.17
N LEU A 121 -9.49 18.12 17.52
CA LEU A 121 -9.18 17.80 16.13
C LEU A 121 -8.02 16.81 16.10
N PHE A 122 -8.20 15.69 15.41
CA PHE A 122 -7.15 14.68 15.25
C PHE A 122 -6.67 14.63 13.81
N PHE A 123 -5.39 14.90 13.61
CA PHE A 123 -4.68 14.56 12.39
C PHE A 123 -4.13 13.15 12.48
N VAL A 124 -4.53 12.31 11.53
CA VAL A 124 -4.09 10.91 11.44
C VAL A 124 -3.29 10.74 10.16
N GLU A 125 -1.97 10.62 10.30
CA GLU A 125 -1.06 10.41 9.17
C GLU A 125 -0.95 8.91 8.85
N VAL A 126 -1.24 8.57 7.58
CA VAL A 126 -1.25 7.21 7.05
C VAL A 126 -0.19 7.04 5.96
N MET A 127 0.24 5.80 5.75
CA MET A 127 1.20 5.47 4.70
C MET A 127 0.53 5.54 3.33
N GLY A 128 1.35 5.52 2.27
CA GLY A 128 0.87 5.53 0.88
C GLY A 128 1.90 6.06 -0.12
N ARG A 129 3.08 6.49 0.37
CA ARG A 129 4.10 7.18 -0.41
C ARG A 129 3.48 8.28 -1.25
N ASP A 130 3.57 8.20 -2.58
CA ASP A 130 3.09 9.21 -3.51
C ASP A 130 1.62 8.99 -3.93
N ALA A 131 0.90 8.07 -3.27
CA ALA A 131 -0.47 7.68 -3.59
C ALA A 131 -1.43 7.83 -2.40
N GLY A 132 -2.62 8.38 -2.67
CA GLY A 132 -3.66 8.66 -1.69
C GLY A 132 -4.61 7.50 -1.37
N HIS A 133 -4.40 6.29 -1.92
CA HIS A 133 -5.39 5.20 -1.86
C HIS A 133 -5.76 4.77 -0.45
N ILE A 134 -4.78 4.69 0.47
CA ILE A 134 -5.03 4.33 1.88
C ILE A 134 -5.81 5.44 2.56
N ALA A 135 -5.35 6.70 2.45
CA ALA A 135 -6.00 7.85 3.06
C ALA A 135 -7.45 8.00 2.61
N LEU A 136 -7.71 7.89 1.31
CA LEU A 136 -9.05 8.02 0.74
C LEU A 136 -10.00 6.92 1.22
N ASN A 137 -9.64 5.66 1.03
CA ASN A 137 -10.53 4.55 1.37
C ASN A 137 -10.72 4.40 2.89
N ALA A 138 -9.63 4.52 3.67
CA ALA A 138 -9.73 4.43 5.11
C ALA A 138 -10.42 5.66 5.73
N GLY A 139 -10.21 6.85 5.17
CA GLY A 139 -10.91 8.07 5.59
C GLY A 139 -12.41 7.97 5.35
N ILE A 140 -12.84 7.51 4.17
CA ILE A 140 -14.27 7.24 3.90
C ILE A 140 -14.81 6.16 4.84
N GLY A 141 -14.10 5.04 4.97
CA GLY A 141 -14.52 3.91 5.80
C GLY A 141 -14.62 4.25 7.29
N ALA A 142 -13.76 5.14 7.78
CA ALA A 142 -13.76 5.59 9.17
C ALA A 142 -14.62 6.84 9.40
N GLY A 143 -15.21 7.45 8.36
CA GLY A 143 -15.99 8.68 8.47
C GLY A 143 -15.16 9.89 8.90
N ALA A 144 -14.04 10.13 8.22
CA ALA A 144 -13.21 11.33 8.40
C ALA A 144 -13.94 12.58 7.90
N GLU A 145 -13.71 13.71 8.56
CA GLU A 145 -14.25 15.02 8.16
C GLU A 145 -13.54 15.57 6.93
N GLU A 146 -12.23 15.34 6.81
CA GLU A 146 -11.45 15.76 5.65
C GLU A 146 -10.37 14.72 5.36
N ILE A 147 -10.04 14.57 4.08
CA ILE A 147 -9.00 13.65 3.63
C ILE A 147 -8.02 14.43 2.74
N LEU A 148 -6.77 14.49 3.15
CA LEU A 148 -5.70 15.16 2.40
C LEU A 148 -4.85 14.12 1.68
N ILE A 149 -4.85 14.17 0.35
CA ILE A 149 -4.12 13.25 -0.52
C ILE A 149 -3.27 14.00 -1.55
N PRO A 150 -2.11 13.45 -1.98
CA PRO A 150 -1.20 14.14 -2.91
C PRO A 150 -1.79 14.38 -4.31
N GLU A 151 -2.87 13.68 -4.67
CA GLU A 151 -3.56 13.83 -5.95
C GLU A 151 -4.50 15.03 -6.00
N GLU A 152 -4.91 15.57 -4.86
CA GLU A 152 -5.73 16.78 -4.79
C GLU A 152 -4.98 17.89 -4.06
N ASP A 153 -4.66 18.97 -4.78
CA ASP A 153 -4.15 20.20 -4.16
C ASP A 153 -5.33 20.98 -3.56
N LEU A 154 -5.82 20.50 -2.41
CA LEU A 154 -7.03 21.05 -1.80
C LEU A 154 -6.83 22.40 -1.12
N GLY A 155 -5.57 22.83 -0.92
CA GLY A 155 -5.25 24.08 -0.26
C GLY A 155 -5.66 24.11 1.23
N LEU A 156 -4.87 24.80 2.05
CA LEU A 156 -5.12 24.90 3.49
C LEU A 156 -6.44 25.62 3.83
N ASP A 157 -6.93 26.48 2.94
CA ASP A 157 -8.15 27.24 3.13
C ASP A 157 -9.41 26.33 3.12
N ARG A 158 -9.45 25.33 2.24
CA ARG A 158 -10.56 24.37 2.17
C ARG A 158 -10.68 23.56 3.47
N LEU A 159 -9.53 23.16 4.04
CA LEU A 159 -9.49 22.49 5.33
C LEU A 159 -10.11 23.36 6.44
N LEU A 160 -9.75 24.65 6.50
CA LEU A 160 -10.33 25.57 7.48
C LEU A 160 -11.85 25.71 7.30
N ASP A 161 -12.32 25.89 6.05
CA ASP A 161 -13.75 25.98 5.74
C ASP A 161 -14.53 24.72 6.14
N SER A 162 -13.97 23.54 5.85
CA SER A 162 -14.54 22.24 6.21
C SER A 162 -14.66 22.08 7.73
N LEU A 163 -13.60 22.42 8.46
CA LEU A 163 -13.57 22.39 9.93
C LEU A 163 -14.56 23.39 10.57
N GLN A 164 -14.74 24.57 9.98
CA GLN A 164 -15.73 25.54 10.44
C GLN A 164 -17.17 25.06 10.20
N LYS A 165 -17.45 24.46 9.04
CA LYS A 165 -18.78 23.86 8.74
C LYS A 165 -19.11 22.70 9.67
N SER A 166 -18.15 21.80 9.89
CA SER A 166 -18.28 20.66 10.81
C SER A 166 -18.58 21.14 12.24
N LYS A 167 -17.92 22.21 12.69
CA LYS A 167 -18.22 22.83 13.98
C LYS A 167 -19.64 23.41 14.02
N ALA A 168 -20.06 24.11 12.96
CA ALA A 168 -21.38 24.72 12.88
C ALA A 168 -22.53 23.67 12.90
N SER A 169 -22.28 22.46 12.41
CA SER A 169 -23.24 21.35 12.48
C SER A 169 -23.29 20.65 13.85
N GLY A 170 -22.46 21.08 14.81
CA GLY A 170 -22.48 20.61 16.20
C GLY A 170 -21.61 19.38 16.47
N LYS A 171 -20.73 18.99 15.54
CA LYS A 171 -19.77 17.91 15.79
C LYS A 171 -18.74 18.35 16.83
N SER A 172 -18.58 17.55 17.89
CA SER A 172 -17.65 17.83 18.99
C SER A 172 -16.23 17.28 18.76
N SER A 173 -16.03 16.38 17.80
CA SER A 173 -14.71 15.84 17.46
C SER A 173 -14.56 15.69 15.96
N SER A 174 -13.41 16.08 15.44
CA SER A 174 -13.10 16.00 14.01
C SER A 174 -11.85 15.15 13.79
N ILE A 175 -11.88 14.30 12.78
CA ILE A 175 -10.76 13.47 12.32
C ILE A 175 -10.44 13.88 10.89
N VAL A 176 -9.17 14.16 10.65
CA VAL A 176 -8.65 14.48 9.33
C VAL A 176 -7.53 13.50 9.01
N VAL A 177 -7.68 12.78 7.91
CA VAL A 177 -6.75 11.74 7.46
C VAL A 177 -5.79 12.33 6.43
N ILE A 178 -4.50 12.06 6.58
CA ILE A 178 -3.44 12.70 5.78
C ILE A 178 -2.51 11.62 5.23
N ALA A 179 -2.29 11.61 3.92
CA ALA A 179 -1.31 10.72 3.30
C ALA A 179 0.14 11.23 3.51
N GLU A 180 1.09 10.33 3.80
CA GLU A 180 2.49 10.67 4.10
C GLU A 180 3.24 11.42 2.96
N GLY A 181 2.77 11.34 1.70
CA GLY A 181 3.38 12.02 0.56
C GLY A 181 2.65 13.26 0.07
N ASP A 182 1.76 13.83 0.87
CA ASP A 182 1.05 15.05 0.51
C ASP A 182 2.04 16.20 0.17
N LYS A 183 1.85 16.81 -1.00
CA LYS A 183 2.79 17.73 -1.66
C LYS A 183 2.70 19.16 -1.16
N ILE A 184 1.86 19.43 -0.16
CA ILE A 184 1.77 20.74 0.50
C ILE A 184 3.15 21.15 1.08
N GLY A 185 4.11 20.23 1.16
CA GLY A 185 5.51 20.53 1.52
C GLY A 185 5.67 20.84 3.01
N LYS A 186 4.59 20.66 3.77
CA LYS A 186 4.45 20.92 5.19
C LYS A 186 4.24 19.59 5.88
N ASN A 187 5.09 19.28 6.83
CA ASN A 187 4.93 18.11 7.71
C ASN A 187 3.55 18.18 8.42
N VAL A 188 2.96 17.05 8.82
CA VAL A 188 1.68 17.03 9.58
C VAL A 188 1.70 17.96 10.80
N PHE A 189 2.87 18.19 11.39
CA PHE A 189 3.07 19.15 12.47
C PHE A 189 2.92 20.62 12.06
N GLU A 190 3.31 20.98 10.84
CA GLU A 190 3.09 22.33 10.31
C GLU A 190 1.62 22.58 9.97
N LEU A 191 0.88 21.54 9.55
CA LEU A 191 -0.57 21.61 9.39
C LEU A 191 -1.25 21.85 10.75
N LYS A 192 -0.79 21.16 11.79
CA LYS A 192 -1.19 21.43 13.17
C LYS A 192 -0.98 22.89 13.54
N ASP A 193 0.23 23.40 13.40
CA ASP A 193 0.56 24.77 13.80
C ASP A 193 -0.27 25.80 13.02
N TYR A 194 -0.54 25.54 11.74
CA TYR A 194 -1.39 26.38 10.91
C TYR A 194 -2.84 26.39 11.38
N VAL A 195 -3.43 25.23 11.72
CA VAL A 195 -4.80 25.18 12.22
C VAL A 195 -4.93 25.79 13.61
N GLU A 196 -3.97 25.56 14.52
CA GLU A 196 -3.98 26.20 15.85
C GLU A 196 -3.88 27.73 15.78
N ALA A 197 -3.16 28.27 14.78
CA ALA A 197 -3.06 29.71 14.56
C ALA A 197 -4.36 30.35 14.01
N ASN A 198 -5.13 29.62 13.19
CA ASN A 198 -6.33 30.14 12.54
C ASN A 198 -7.64 29.77 13.26
N LEU A 199 -7.65 28.67 14.03
CA LEU A 199 -8.78 28.15 14.79
C LEU A 199 -8.34 27.78 16.22
N PRO A 200 -8.03 28.76 17.08
CA PRO A 200 -7.42 28.53 18.40
C PRO A 200 -8.33 27.79 19.39
N GLU A 201 -9.62 27.67 19.08
CA GLU A 201 -10.58 26.85 19.82
C GLU A 201 -10.37 25.34 19.71
N TYR A 202 -9.64 24.85 18.71
CA TYR A 202 -9.37 23.42 18.54
C TYR A 202 -8.12 23.00 19.32
N ASP A 203 -8.26 21.96 20.15
CA ASP A 203 -7.11 21.23 20.67
C ASP A 203 -6.67 20.21 19.62
N VAL A 204 -5.59 20.53 18.87
CA VAL A 204 -5.13 19.71 17.75
C VAL A 204 -4.14 18.65 18.22
N ARG A 205 -4.42 17.40 17.86
CA ARG A 205 -3.58 16.22 18.15
C ARG A 205 -3.15 15.56 16.86
N VAL A 206 -1.92 15.08 16.85
CA VAL A 206 -1.33 14.38 15.69
C VAL A 206 -1.05 12.94 16.09
N SER A 207 -1.47 12.00 15.25
CA SER A 207 -1.21 10.57 15.37
C SER A 207 -0.57 10.08 14.07
N VAL A 208 0.72 9.75 14.14
CA VAL A 208 1.45 9.15 13.02
C VAL A 208 1.43 7.64 13.19
N LEU A 209 0.65 6.94 12.37
CA LEU A 209 0.51 5.48 12.50
C LEU A 209 1.79 4.75 12.05
N GLY A 210 2.40 5.22 10.97
CA GLY A 210 3.65 4.68 10.44
C GLY A 210 3.58 3.17 10.17
N HIS A 211 4.64 2.44 10.58
CA HIS A 211 4.88 1.05 10.20
C HIS A 211 3.87 0.03 10.73
N MET A 212 2.98 0.40 11.66
CA MET A 212 1.94 -0.51 12.12
C MET A 212 1.02 -0.98 10.98
N GLN A 213 0.85 -0.15 9.95
CA GLN A 213 0.07 -0.43 8.74
C GLN A 213 0.66 -1.55 7.87
N ARG A 214 1.93 -1.90 8.07
CA ARG A 214 2.61 -3.01 7.37
C ARG A 214 2.60 -4.32 8.16
N GLY A 215 2.12 -4.27 9.40
CA GLY A 215 2.05 -5.40 10.32
C GLY A 215 0.63 -5.91 10.50
N GLY A 216 0.47 -6.90 11.38
CA GLY A 216 -0.84 -7.49 11.67
C GLY A 216 -1.15 -8.74 10.86
N SER A 217 -2.21 -9.43 11.27
CA SER A 217 -2.69 -10.63 10.57
C SER A 217 -3.41 -10.19 9.29
N PRO A 218 -3.12 -10.79 8.12
CA PRO A 218 -3.79 -10.40 6.89
C PRO A 218 -5.29 -10.64 7.00
N SER A 219 -6.08 -9.77 6.38
CA SER A 219 -7.54 -9.87 6.32
C SER A 219 -8.00 -11.11 5.55
N CYS A 220 -9.29 -11.40 5.58
CA CYS A 220 -9.86 -12.48 4.77
C CYS A 220 -9.63 -12.22 3.26
N PHE A 221 -9.86 -10.98 2.82
CA PHE A 221 -9.68 -10.58 1.43
C PHE A 221 -8.24 -10.79 0.96
N ASP A 222 -7.26 -10.28 1.71
CA ASP A 222 -5.84 -10.43 1.35
C ASP A 222 -5.39 -11.89 1.32
N ARG A 223 -5.89 -12.75 2.23
CA ARG A 223 -5.57 -14.19 2.22
C ARG A 223 -6.13 -14.90 0.99
N VAL A 224 -7.38 -14.62 0.64
CA VAL A 224 -8.02 -15.21 -0.54
C VAL A 224 -7.33 -14.71 -1.80
N LEU A 225 -7.06 -13.40 -1.89
CA LEU A 225 -6.36 -12.80 -3.02
C LEU A 225 -4.96 -13.40 -3.19
N ALA A 226 -4.16 -13.47 -2.13
CA ALA A 226 -2.82 -14.06 -2.16
C ALA A 226 -2.86 -15.52 -2.67
N SER A 227 -3.85 -16.28 -2.24
CA SER A 227 -4.05 -17.67 -2.68
C SER A 227 -4.38 -17.74 -4.17
N ARG A 228 -5.32 -16.90 -4.66
CA ARG A 228 -5.71 -16.82 -6.08
C ARG A 228 -4.52 -16.42 -6.96
N LEU A 229 -3.78 -15.40 -6.56
CA LEU A 229 -2.62 -14.89 -7.30
C LEU A 229 -1.47 -15.90 -7.31
N GLY A 230 -1.18 -16.54 -6.17
CA GLY A 230 -0.14 -17.57 -6.06
C GLY A 230 -0.38 -18.76 -6.99
N VAL A 231 -1.61 -19.30 -7.00
CA VAL A 231 -1.98 -20.39 -7.92
C VAL A 231 -1.82 -19.93 -9.37
N LYS A 232 -2.39 -18.77 -9.73
CA LYS A 232 -2.34 -18.30 -11.12
C LYS A 232 -0.92 -18.03 -11.62
N ALA A 233 -0.03 -17.55 -10.73
CA ALA A 233 1.36 -17.29 -11.06
C ALA A 233 2.09 -18.58 -11.45
N VAL A 234 1.90 -19.65 -10.67
CA VAL A 234 2.50 -20.96 -10.95
C VAL A 234 1.90 -21.60 -12.19
N GLU A 235 0.57 -21.61 -12.34
CA GLU A 235 -0.09 -22.13 -13.55
C GLU A 235 0.42 -21.43 -14.81
N SER A 236 0.54 -20.11 -14.77
CA SER A 236 0.99 -19.33 -15.93
C SER A 236 2.46 -19.64 -16.29
N LEU A 237 3.33 -19.87 -15.29
CA LEU A 237 4.70 -20.32 -15.54
C LEU A 237 4.74 -21.72 -16.17
N ILE A 238 3.90 -22.65 -15.70
CA ILE A 238 3.77 -24.01 -16.27
C ILE A 238 3.26 -23.96 -17.72
N GLU A 239 2.36 -23.03 -18.03
CA GLU A 239 1.88 -22.74 -19.40
C GLU A 239 2.96 -22.07 -20.29
N GLY A 240 4.16 -21.81 -19.77
CA GLY A 240 5.26 -21.18 -20.49
C GLY A 240 5.17 -19.65 -20.57
N LYS A 241 4.26 -19.03 -19.83
CA LYS A 241 4.15 -17.56 -19.77
C LYS A 241 5.14 -17.01 -18.74
N SER A 242 5.89 -15.99 -19.13
CA SER A 242 6.83 -15.28 -18.26
C SER A 242 6.84 -13.79 -18.58
N ASN A 243 7.43 -12.99 -17.69
CA ASN A 243 7.49 -11.53 -17.77
C ASN A 243 6.13 -10.83 -17.59
N TYR A 244 5.26 -11.44 -16.77
CA TYR A 244 3.96 -10.89 -16.39
C TYR A 244 3.85 -10.73 -14.88
N MET A 245 2.98 -9.82 -14.45
CA MET A 245 2.42 -9.74 -13.11
C MET A 245 1.01 -10.35 -13.13
N VAL A 246 0.68 -11.17 -12.13
CA VAL A 246 -0.71 -11.54 -11.85
C VAL A 246 -1.40 -10.43 -11.07
N GLY A 247 -2.61 -10.03 -11.46
CA GLY A 247 -3.37 -8.98 -10.79
C GLY A 247 -4.86 -9.26 -10.78
N LEU A 248 -5.63 -8.49 -10.00
CA LEU A 248 -7.08 -8.58 -9.95
C LEU A 248 -7.72 -7.41 -10.69
N GLN A 249 -8.50 -7.67 -11.73
CA GLN A 249 -9.29 -6.65 -12.43
C GLN A 249 -10.73 -7.12 -12.61
N ALA A 250 -11.70 -6.31 -12.20
CA ALA A 250 -13.13 -6.65 -12.26
C ALA A 250 -13.42 -8.07 -11.70
N ASP A 251 -12.84 -8.37 -10.52
CA ASP A 251 -12.89 -9.67 -9.82
C ASP A 251 -12.32 -10.88 -10.61
N LYS A 252 -11.59 -10.64 -11.69
CA LYS A 252 -10.89 -11.68 -12.46
C LYS A 252 -9.39 -11.56 -12.27
N VAL A 253 -8.73 -12.70 -12.11
CA VAL A 253 -7.26 -12.74 -12.10
C VAL A 253 -6.76 -12.65 -13.54
N VAL A 254 -5.97 -11.63 -13.82
CA VAL A 254 -5.44 -11.31 -15.15
C VAL A 254 -3.91 -11.27 -15.14
N LEU A 255 -3.31 -11.30 -16.33
CA LEU A 255 -1.88 -11.11 -16.53
C LEU A 255 -1.63 -9.74 -17.14
N THR A 256 -0.73 -8.98 -16.54
CA THR A 256 -0.27 -7.68 -17.06
C THR A 256 1.22 -7.76 -17.31
N PRO A 257 1.75 -7.34 -18.48
CA PRO A 257 3.19 -7.33 -18.72
C PRO A 257 3.92 -6.55 -17.62
N LEU A 258 5.05 -7.07 -17.12
CA LEU A 258 5.81 -6.40 -16.04
C LEU A 258 6.21 -4.97 -16.42
N GLU A 259 6.58 -4.74 -17.68
CA GLU A 259 6.90 -3.40 -18.18
C GLU A 259 5.74 -2.41 -18.02
N GLN A 260 4.49 -2.86 -18.23
CA GLN A 260 3.31 -2.02 -18.04
C GLN A 260 3.01 -1.82 -16.55
N ALA A 261 3.16 -2.86 -15.73
CA ALA A 261 2.93 -2.78 -14.29
C ALA A 261 3.86 -1.76 -13.61
N ILE A 262 5.12 -1.66 -14.05
CA ILE A 262 6.12 -0.72 -13.49
C ILE A 262 5.92 0.72 -13.99
N LYS A 263 5.50 0.90 -15.24
CA LYS A 263 5.38 2.24 -15.86
C LYS A 263 4.03 2.91 -15.64
N GLY A 264 2.99 2.10 -15.43
CA GLY A 264 1.64 2.62 -15.22
C GLY A 264 1.52 3.27 -13.85
N LYS A 265 0.77 4.36 -13.77
CA LYS A 265 0.36 4.96 -12.50
C LYS A 265 -1.01 4.41 -12.13
N SER A 266 -1.21 4.08 -10.86
CA SER A 266 -2.56 3.92 -10.33
C SER A 266 -3.26 5.28 -10.34
N GLU A 267 -4.49 5.34 -10.82
CA GLU A 267 -5.33 6.54 -10.72
C GLU A 267 -6.22 6.44 -9.49
N ILE A 268 -6.40 7.56 -8.77
CA ILE A 268 -7.40 7.67 -7.70
C ILE A 268 -8.80 7.62 -8.32
N ASP A 269 -9.71 6.90 -7.67
CA ASP A 269 -11.11 6.84 -8.07
C ASP A 269 -11.80 8.18 -7.76
N ARG A 270 -12.18 8.90 -8.82
CA ARG A 270 -12.88 10.19 -8.70
C ARG A 270 -14.26 10.06 -8.09
N GLU A 271 -14.91 8.90 -8.21
CA GLU A 271 -16.19 8.69 -7.54
C GLU A 271 -15.98 8.56 -6.03
N LEU A 272 -14.88 7.95 -5.57
CA LEU A 272 -14.54 7.94 -4.15
C LEU A 272 -14.27 9.35 -3.60
N LEU A 273 -13.60 10.21 -4.37
CA LEU A 273 -13.43 11.63 -4.00
C LEU A 273 -14.78 12.32 -3.82
N ARG A 274 -15.67 12.15 -4.80
CA ARG A 274 -17.04 12.68 -4.73
C ARG A 274 -17.82 12.13 -3.54
N VAL A 275 -17.69 10.84 -3.23
CA VAL A 275 -18.32 10.22 -2.05
C VAL A 275 -17.78 10.85 -0.77
N SER A 276 -16.46 11.05 -0.67
CA SER A 276 -15.83 11.72 0.46
C SER A 276 -16.41 13.12 0.69
N ASP A 277 -16.50 13.93 -0.37
CA ASP A 277 -17.04 15.30 -0.30
C ASP A 277 -18.51 15.37 0.14
N ILE A 278 -19.32 14.39 -0.28
CA ILE A 278 -20.74 14.31 0.10
C ILE A 278 -20.90 13.85 1.55
N MET A 279 -20.08 12.90 1.99
CA MET A 279 -20.17 12.32 3.33
C MET A 279 -19.60 13.24 4.43
N SER A 280 -18.73 14.18 4.07
CA SER A 280 -18.14 15.16 4.99
C SER A 280 -19.02 16.38 5.26
N THR A 281 -20.02 16.65 4.43
CA THR A 281 -20.97 17.78 4.55
C THR A 281 -22.12 17.46 5.52
#